data_AF-A0A1E3GWT6-F1
#
_entry.id   AF-A0A1E3GWT6-F1
#
_cell.length_a   1.000
_cell.length_b   1.000
_cell.length_c   1.000
_cell.angle_alpha   90.00
_cell.angle_beta   90.00
_cell.angle_gamma   90.00
#
_symmetry.space_group_name_H-M   'P 1'
#
loop_
_entity.id
_entity.type
_entity.pdbx_description
1 polymer ?
#
loop_
_entity_poly.entity_id
_entity_poly.type
_entity_poly.pdbx_seq_one_letter_code
_entity_poly.pdbx_strand_id
1 'polypeptide(L)'
;MLRNINAFTLGVKKVNPAAEVRLIITGEWSLPVREAEATNALIDAGCDVIACHVDSPKVVVETAEGRGARTCGHNADQSSLAPKGFITGAELKWGTVYTAYAGMIARGEKLPNVNEGGYDRDMVQSTAFGAGATEAAIAAATKAIEEVKAGGPIFVGPLKDNKGKTVIEGTLGLYDGALWGTDYLIEGVVGSIT
;
A
#
# COMPACT_ATOMS: atom_id res chain seq x y z
N MET A 1 -9.32 -3.43 0.77
CA MET A 1 -8.25 -3.71 1.76
C MET A 1 -7.26 -4.75 1.28
N LEU A 2 -7.69 -6.00 1.05
CA LEU A 2 -6.80 -7.11 0.68
C LEU A 2 -5.99 -6.85 -0.60
N ARG A 3 -6.56 -6.09 -1.55
CA ARG A 3 -5.87 -5.61 -2.74
C ARG A 3 -4.55 -4.87 -2.43
N ASN A 4 -4.49 -4.08 -1.35
CA ASN A 4 -3.28 -3.35 -0.98
C ASN A 4 -2.18 -4.30 -0.49
N ILE A 5 -2.56 -5.31 0.29
CA ILE A 5 -1.65 -6.36 0.76
C ILE A 5 -1.13 -7.13 -0.46
N ASN A 6 -2.02 -7.55 -1.36
CA ASN A 6 -1.63 -8.27 -2.57
C ASN A 6 -0.71 -7.43 -3.47
N ALA A 7 -1.03 -6.14 -3.69
CA ALA A 7 -0.18 -5.24 -4.48
C ALA A 7 1.20 -5.04 -3.84
N PHE A 8 1.25 -4.88 -2.51
CA PHE A 8 2.51 -4.79 -1.77
C PHE A 8 3.35 -6.06 -1.94
N THR A 9 2.73 -7.23 -1.79
CA THR A 9 3.39 -8.53 -1.98
C THR A 9 3.92 -8.70 -3.40
N LEU A 10 3.17 -8.30 -4.44
CA LEU A 10 3.65 -8.34 -5.83
C LEU A 10 4.89 -7.43 -6.01
N GLY A 11 4.87 -6.23 -5.44
CA GLY A 11 6.02 -5.31 -5.47
C GLY A 11 7.26 -5.90 -4.79
N VAL A 12 7.10 -6.47 -3.59
CA VAL A 12 8.17 -7.15 -2.85
C VAL A 12 8.74 -8.31 -3.68
N LYS A 13 7.88 -9.19 -4.20
CA LYS A 13 8.28 -10.38 -4.95
C LYS A 13 8.91 -10.07 -6.31
N LYS A 14 8.57 -8.92 -6.94
CA LYS A 14 9.21 -8.46 -8.19
C LYS A 14 10.72 -8.21 -8.00
N VAL A 15 11.14 -7.83 -6.79
CA VAL A 15 12.56 -7.57 -6.47
C VAL A 15 13.20 -8.76 -5.75
N ASN A 16 12.50 -9.34 -4.76
CA ASN A 16 12.97 -10.49 -4.00
C ASN A 16 11.89 -11.59 -3.97
N PRO A 17 11.92 -12.56 -4.90
CA PRO A 17 10.96 -13.66 -4.94
C PRO A 17 10.96 -14.53 -3.68
N ALA A 18 12.03 -14.55 -2.89
CA ALA A 18 12.15 -15.32 -1.67
C ALA A 18 11.60 -14.59 -0.42
N ALA A 19 11.35 -13.28 -0.49
CA ALA A 19 10.84 -12.52 0.66
C ALA A 19 9.45 -13.00 1.09
N GLU A 20 9.20 -13.06 2.39
CA GLU A 20 7.88 -13.34 2.96
C GLU A 20 7.16 -12.04 3.32
N VAL A 21 5.85 -11.97 3.08
CA VAL A 21 5.01 -10.90 3.61
C VAL A 21 4.13 -11.48 4.70
N ARG A 22 4.32 -11.05 5.95
CA ARG A 22 3.53 -11.50 7.10
C ARG A 22 2.41 -10.52 7.39
N LEU A 23 1.21 -11.03 7.66
CA LEU A 23 0.02 -10.22 7.90
C LEU A 23 -0.53 -10.45 9.32
N ILE A 24 -0.78 -9.37 10.04
CA ILE A 24 -1.60 -9.34 11.25
C ILE A 24 -2.77 -8.39 11.03
N ILE A 25 -4.00 -8.84 11.29
CA ILE A 25 -5.22 -8.03 11.21
C ILE A 25 -5.56 -7.53 12.62
N THR A 26 -5.59 -6.21 12.81
CA THR A 26 -5.89 -5.55 14.11
C THR A 26 -7.37 -5.65 14.51
N GLY A 27 -8.26 -5.87 13.53
CA GLY A 27 -9.71 -6.02 13.73
C GLY A 27 -10.50 -4.70 13.77
N GLU A 28 -9.83 -3.55 13.65
CA GLU A 28 -10.42 -2.20 13.60
C GLU A 28 -9.40 -1.24 12.98
N TRP A 29 -9.88 -0.11 12.44
CA TRP A 29 -9.09 0.86 11.70
C TRP A 29 -8.19 1.75 12.54
N SER A 30 -8.51 1.93 13.82
CA SER A 30 -7.73 2.76 14.74
C SER A 30 -7.77 2.16 16.14
N LEU A 31 -6.77 1.36 16.46
CA LEU A 31 -6.56 0.77 17.78
C LEU A 31 -5.07 0.81 18.16
N PRO A 32 -4.61 1.95 18.72
CA PRO A 32 -3.20 2.16 19.07
C PRO A 32 -2.52 0.99 19.78
N VAL A 33 -3.20 0.40 20.77
CA VAL A 33 -2.64 -0.73 21.54
C VAL A 33 -2.39 -1.94 20.63
N ARG A 34 -3.37 -2.31 19.80
CA ARG A 34 -3.24 -3.45 18.87
C ARG A 34 -2.27 -3.16 17.73
N GLU A 35 -2.19 -1.92 17.27
CA GLU A 35 -1.21 -1.50 16.26
C GLU A 35 0.22 -1.66 16.78
N ALA A 36 0.50 -1.24 18.02
CA ALA A 36 1.79 -1.43 18.66
C ALA A 36 2.10 -2.93 18.87
N GLU A 37 1.14 -3.71 19.38
CA GLU A 37 1.29 -5.16 19.57
C GLU A 37 1.57 -5.88 18.25
N ALA A 38 0.80 -5.59 17.21
CA ALA A 38 0.98 -6.18 15.88
C ALA A 38 2.34 -5.80 15.28
N THR A 39 2.74 -4.54 15.40
CA THR A 39 4.05 -4.07 14.89
C THR A 39 5.19 -4.78 15.60
N ASN A 40 5.15 -4.87 16.93
CA ASN A 40 6.17 -5.59 17.69
C ASN A 40 6.20 -7.07 17.31
N ALA A 41 5.05 -7.73 17.19
CA ALA A 41 4.96 -9.14 16.82
C ALA A 41 5.52 -9.42 15.42
N LEU A 42 5.29 -8.54 14.45
CA LEU A 42 5.88 -8.66 13.10
C LEU A 42 7.41 -8.53 13.14
N ILE A 43 7.92 -7.57 13.91
CA ILE A 43 9.37 -7.37 14.05
C ILE A 43 10.02 -8.55 14.80
N ASP A 44 9.37 -9.05 15.86
CA ASP A 44 9.81 -10.24 16.60
C ASP A 44 9.81 -11.49 15.71
N ALA A 45 8.90 -11.55 14.72
CA ALA A 45 8.86 -12.58 13.70
C ALA A 45 9.88 -12.38 12.56
N GLY A 46 10.74 -11.36 12.64
CA GLY A 46 11.83 -11.11 11.70
C GLY A 46 11.53 -10.14 10.57
N CYS A 47 10.37 -9.46 10.56
CA CYS A 47 10.09 -8.43 9.56
C CYS A 47 10.97 -7.18 9.80
N ASP A 48 11.69 -6.75 8.75
CA ASP A 48 12.61 -5.60 8.76
C ASP A 48 12.02 -4.34 8.08
N VAL A 49 10.90 -4.51 7.36
CA VAL A 49 10.09 -3.44 6.77
C VAL A 49 8.63 -3.61 7.20
N ILE A 50 8.05 -2.55 7.74
CA ILE A 50 6.65 -2.50 8.17
C ILE A 50 5.83 -1.59 7.24
N ALA A 51 4.70 -2.09 6.79
CA ALA A 51 3.67 -1.31 6.11
C ALA A 51 2.33 -1.58 6.80
N CYS A 52 1.38 -0.64 6.70
CA CYS A 52 0.08 -0.78 7.34
C CYS A 52 -1.07 -0.29 6.47
N HIS A 53 -2.28 -0.72 6.83
CA HIS A 53 -3.53 -0.23 6.27
C HIS A 53 -4.53 0.03 7.41
N VAL A 54 -4.24 1.08 8.17
CA VAL A 54 -5.01 1.59 9.33
C VAL A 54 -5.23 3.08 9.15
N ASP A 55 -6.25 3.66 9.79
CA ASP A 55 -6.57 5.08 9.68
C ASP A 55 -5.56 5.96 10.43
N SER A 56 -4.94 5.43 11.48
CA SER A 56 -3.94 6.14 12.30
C SER A 56 -2.57 5.44 12.28
N PRO A 57 -1.73 5.65 11.25
CA PRO A 57 -0.45 4.96 11.12
C PRO A 57 0.62 5.40 12.14
N LYS A 58 0.36 6.45 12.94
CA LYS A 58 1.35 7.04 13.86
C LYS A 58 2.01 5.98 14.75
N VAL A 59 1.20 5.15 15.40
CA VAL A 59 1.68 4.18 16.39
C VAL A 59 2.52 3.09 15.72
N VAL A 60 2.10 2.61 14.54
CA VAL A 60 2.87 1.65 13.74
C VAL A 60 4.24 2.23 13.39
N VAL A 61 4.27 3.46 12.88
CA VAL A 61 5.51 4.10 12.40
C VAL A 61 6.47 4.39 13.55
N GLU A 62 6.01 4.97 14.65
CA GLU A 62 6.85 5.26 15.83
C GLU A 62 7.35 3.97 16.51
N THR A 63 6.52 2.93 16.58
CA THR A 63 6.92 1.63 17.14
C THR A 63 8.01 0.98 16.29
N ALA A 64 7.85 0.95 14.97
CA ALA A 64 8.83 0.39 14.06
C ALA A 64 10.17 1.16 14.11
N GLU A 65 10.14 2.50 14.09
CA GLU A 65 11.33 3.34 14.25
C GLU A 65 12.07 3.04 15.56
N GLY A 66 11.34 3.00 16.69
CA GLY A 66 11.92 2.71 18.00
C GLY A 66 12.54 1.31 18.09
N ARG A 67 12.08 0.38 17.24
CA ARG A 67 12.60 -0.99 17.10
C ARG A 67 13.67 -1.13 16.02
N GLY A 68 13.99 -0.06 15.29
CA GLY A 68 14.99 -0.07 14.21
C GLY A 68 14.52 -0.69 12.89
N ALA A 69 13.23 -0.97 12.75
CA ALA A 69 12.64 -1.44 11.49
C ALA A 69 12.35 -0.26 10.56
N ARG A 70 12.36 -0.51 9.25
CA ARG A 70 11.99 0.49 8.25
C ARG A 70 10.49 0.54 8.05
N THR A 71 9.96 1.66 7.55
CA THR A 71 8.51 1.83 7.36
C THR A 71 8.14 2.39 5.99
N CYS A 72 7.05 1.87 5.42
CA CYS A 72 6.32 2.49 4.33
C CYS A 72 5.07 3.19 4.87
N GLY A 73 4.94 4.50 4.60
CA GLY A 73 3.81 5.33 5.03
C GLY A 73 2.49 5.04 4.32
N HIS A 74 1.39 5.51 4.91
CA HIS A 74 0.03 5.28 4.45
C HIS A 74 -0.85 6.53 4.64
N ASN A 75 -1.65 6.88 3.63
CA ASN A 75 -2.62 7.96 3.55
C ASN A 75 -2.08 9.40 3.60
N ALA A 76 -1.02 9.66 4.37
CA ALA A 76 -0.41 10.96 4.57
C ALA A 76 1.11 10.84 4.74
N ASP A 77 1.80 11.97 4.88
CA ASP A 77 3.24 12.01 5.21
C ASP A 77 3.45 11.63 6.69
N GLN A 78 4.21 10.57 6.94
CA GLN A 78 4.68 10.16 8.28
C GLN A 78 6.20 10.24 8.45
N SER A 79 6.92 10.86 7.52
CA SER A 79 8.39 10.90 7.51
C SER A 79 8.99 11.48 8.80
N SER A 80 8.33 12.47 9.40
CA SER A 80 8.77 13.07 10.67
C SER A 80 8.70 12.12 11.87
N LEU A 81 7.92 11.03 11.78
CA LEU A 81 7.75 10.05 12.86
C LEU A 81 8.84 8.97 12.86
N ALA A 82 9.51 8.75 11.73
CA ALA A 82 10.54 7.73 11.55
C ALA A 82 11.79 8.32 10.84
N PRO A 83 12.53 9.23 11.49
CA PRO A 83 13.61 9.99 10.87
C PRO A 83 14.76 9.11 10.34
N LYS A 84 14.90 7.86 10.80
CA LYS A 84 15.93 6.92 10.32
C LYS A 84 15.34 5.85 9.40
N GLY A 85 14.18 5.30 9.76
CA GLY A 85 13.59 4.12 9.14
C GLY A 85 12.60 4.41 8.01
N PHE A 86 12.13 5.65 7.84
CA PHE A 86 11.12 5.95 6.82
C PHE A 86 11.67 5.79 5.40
N ILE A 87 10.98 5.01 4.57
CA ILE A 87 11.35 4.76 3.17
C ILE A 87 10.65 5.78 2.25
N THR A 88 9.34 5.69 2.16
CA THR A 88 8.40 6.56 1.43
C THR A 88 7.00 6.16 1.90
N GLY A 89 5.93 6.73 1.35
CA GLY A 89 4.56 6.37 1.70
C GLY A 89 3.60 6.61 0.55
N ALA A 90 2.46 5.93 0.54
CA ALA A 90 1.38 6.22 -0.41
C ALA A 90 0.42 7.24 0.20
N GLU A 91 0.41 8.45 -0.36
CA GLU A 91 -0.45 9.55 0.08
C GLU A 91 -1.68 9.68 -0.82
N LEU A 92 -2.82 9.93 -0.20
CA LEU A 92 -4.03 10.30 -0.93
C LEU A 92 -4.03 11.80 -1.17
N LYS A 93 -3.96 12.21 -2.44
CA LYS A 93 -3.93 13.62 -2.83
C LYS A 93 -5.35 14.20 -2.86
N TRP A 94 -5.99 14.24 -1.69
CA TRP A 94 -7.37 14.70 -1.53
C TRP A 94 -7.60 16.12 -2.04
N GLY A 95 -6.57 16.98 -2.04
CA GLY A 95 -6.63 18.29 -2.67
C GLY A 95 -7.05 18.24 -4.14
N THR A 96 -6.44 17.35 -4.94
CA THR A 96 -6.82 17.16 -6.35
C THR A 96 -8.28 16.75 -6.47
N VAL A 97 -8.70 15.79 -5.63
CA VAL A 97 -10.06 15.24 -5.65
C VAL A 97 -11.10 16.31 -5.30
N TYR A 98 -10.93 17.00 -4.17
CA TYR A 98 -11.88 18.00 -3.70
C TYR A 98 -11.93 19.22 -4.60
N THR A 99 -10.81 19.68 -5.15
CA THR A 99 -10.80 20.78 -6.13
C THR A 99 -11.56 20.39 -7.40
N ALA A 100 -11.42 19.15 -7.89
CA ALA A 100 -12.17 18.67 -9.04
C ALA A 100 -13.69 18.69 -8.77
N TYR A 101 -14.14 18.13 -7.64
CA TYR A 101 -15.56 18.14 -7.25
C TYR A 101 -16.11 19.56 -7.07
N ALA A 102 -15.38 20.44 -6.40
CA ALA A 102 -15.78 21.85 -6.23
C ALA A 102 -15.97 22.54 -7.60
N GLY A 103 -15.08 22.26 -8.55
CA GLY A 103 -15.19 22.76 -9.92
C GLY A 103 -16.44 22.24 -10.63
N MET A 104 -16.77 20.95 -10.51
CA MET A 104 -17.99 20.37 -11.10
C MET A 104 -19.26 21.02 -10.52
N ILE A 105 -19.32 21.20 -9.20
CA ILE A 105 -20.45 21.85 -8.52
C ILE A 105 -20.59 23.29 -9.00
N ALA A 106 -19.49 24.05 -9.09
CA ALA A 106 -19.51 25.44 -9.54
C ALA A 106 -20.03 25.59 -10.99
N ARG A 107 -19.85 24.56 -11.84
CA ARG A 107 -20.37 24.52 -13.21
C ARG A 107 -21.77 23.92 -13.34
N GLY A 108 -22.39 23.51 -12.22
CA GLY A 108 -23.71 22.87 -12.23
C GLY A 108 -23.71 21.47 -12.84
N GLU A 109 -22.55 20.79 -12.87
CA GLU A 109 -22.41 19.46 -13.44
C GLU A 109 -22.95 18.37 -12.50
N LYS A 110 -23.44 17.27 -13.07
CA LYS A 110 -23.79 16.08 -12.29
C LYS A 110 -22.50 15.40 -11.79
N LEU A 111 -22.43 15.18 -10.48
CA LEU A 111 -21.30 14.48 -9.87
C LEU A 111 -21.26 12.99 -10.26
N PRO A 112 -20.06 12.40 -10.46
CA PRO A 112 -19.93 10.98 -10.77
C PRO A 112 -20.23 10.13 -9.53
N ASN A 113 -20.80 8.94 -9.75
CA ASN A 113 -21.05 7.97 -8.68
C ASN A 113 -19.77 7.24 -8.25
N VAL A 114 -18.78 7.15 -9.15
CA VAL A 114 -17.50 6.49 -8.93
C VAL A 114 -16.41 7.42 -9.41
N ASN A 115 -15.42 7.65 -8.56
CA ASN A 115 -14.22 8.40 -8.89
C ASN A 115 -13.01 7.60 -8.43
N GLU A 116 -12.38 6.91 -9.38
CA GLU A 116 -11.20 6.11 -9.14
C GLU A 116 -9.98 6.81 -9.75
N GLY A 117 -8.86 6.81 -9.03
CA GLY A 117 -7.63 7.39 -9.51
C GLY A 117 -6.42 6.99 -8.68
N GLY A 118 -5.29 6.83 -9.35
CA GLY A 118 -3.98 6.62 -8.74
C GLY A 118 -3.00 7.68 -9.19
N TYR A 119 -1.76 7.24 -9.46
CA TYR A 119 -0.70 8.12 -9.96
C TYR A 119 -0.98 8.70 -11.35
N ASP A 120 -1.68 7.94 -12.20
CA ASP A 120 -2.11 8.31 -13.57
C ASP A 120 -3.11 9.46 -13.60
N ARG A 121 -3.89 9.63 -12.53
CA ARG A 121 -4.90 10.70 -12.39
C ARG A 121 -4.55 11.74 -11.34
N ASP A 122 -3.31 11.75 -10.85
CA ASP A 122 -2.84 12.67 -9.82
C ASP A 122 -3.70 12.64 -8.53
N MET A 123 -4.25 11.48 -8.19
CA MET A 123 -5.04 11.25 -6.97
C MET A 123 -4.22 10.53 -5.88
N VAL A 124 -3.08 9.95 -6.24
CA VAL A 124 -2.10 9.37 -5.33
C VAL A 124 -0.72 9.95 -5.62
N GLN A 125 0.03 10.24 -4.57
CA GLN A 125 1.44 10.63 -4.66
C GLN A 125 2.28 9.83 -3.66
N SER A 126 3.59 9.80 -3.87
CA SER A 126 4.49 9.21 -2.88
C SER A 126 5.05 10.30 -1.96
N THR A 127 5.11 10.03 -0.66
CA THR A 127 5.89 10.86 0.26
C THR A 127 7.35 10.91 -0.21
N ALA A 128 8.03 12.04 0.01
CA ALA A 128 9.45 12.15 -0.27
C ALA A 128 10.23 10.99 0.38
N PHE A 129 11.23 10.47 -0.34
CA PHE A 129 12.03 9.36 0.17
C PHE A 129 12.80 9.78 1.41
N GLY A 130 12.69 8.99 2.48
CA GLY A 130 13.38 9.21 3.75
C GLY A 130 14.72 8.47 3.85
N ALA A 131 15.38 8.59 5.00
CA ALA A 131 16.69 7.98 5.25
C ALA A 131 16.69 6.44 5.21
N GLY A 132 15.52 5.80 5.32
CA GLY A 132 15.36 4.37 5.22
C GLY A 132 15.45 3.83 3.78
N ALA A 133 15.34 4.71 2.77
CA ALA A 133 15.39 4.33 1.37
C ALA A 133 16.83 4.27 0.83
N THR A 134 17.18 3.14 0.21
CA THR A 134 18.45 3.01 -0.53
C THR A 134 18.31 3.59 -1.94
N GLU A 135 19.42 3.93 -2.60
CA GLU A 135 19.40 4.39 -4.00
C GLU A 135 18.71 3.39 -4.93
N ALA A 136 18.95 2.09 -4.72
CA ALA A 136 18.28 1.04 -5.47
C ALA A 136 16.76 1.01 -5.23
N ALA A 137 16.31 1.23 -3.98
CA ALA A 137 14.90 1.31 -3.65
C ALA A 137 14.24 2.53 -4.30
N ILE A 138 14.91 3.68 -4.29
CA ILE A 138 14.44 4.92 -4.94
C ILE A 138 14.27 4.71 -6.44
N ALA A 139 15.28 4.12 -7.10
CA ALA A 139 15.22 3.85 -8.54
C ALA A 139 14.09 2.86 -8.89
N ALA A 140 13.95 1.78 -8.12
CA ALA A 140 12.90 0.79 -8.33
C ALA A 140 11.49 1.38 -8.14
N ALA A 141 11.28 2.17 -7.08
CA ALA A 141 10.01 2.83 -6.80
C ALA A 141 9.67 3.88 -7.87
N THR A 142 10.63 4.71 -8.27
CA THR A 142 10.43 5.74 -9.30
C THR A 142 10.01 5.11 -10.64
N LYS A 143 10.72 4.06 -11.06
CA LYS A 143 10.37 3.30 -12.27
C LYS A 143 8.96 2.69 -12.17
N ALA A 144 8.60 2.09 -11.03
CA ALA A 144 7.27 1.52 -10.84
C ALA A 144 6.17 2.59 -10.88
N ILE A 145 6.42 3.78 -10.34
CA ILE A 145 5.50 4.93 -10.42
C ILE A 145 5.32 5.35 -11.88
N GLU A 146 6.39 5.46 -12.66
CA GLU A 146 6.32 5.78 -14.09
C GLU A 146 5.51 4.73 -14.88
N GLU A 147 5.76 3.44 -14.62
CA GLU A 147 5.01 2.32 -15.22
C GLU A 147 3.51 2.45 -14.92
N VAL A 148 3.13 2.67 -13.66
CA VAL A 148 1.72 2.82 -13.26
C VAL A 148 1.10 4.10 -13.83
N LYS A 149 1.83 5.22 -13.86
CA LYS A 149 1.39 6.47 -14.50
C LYS A 149 1.10 6.30 -15.98
N ALA A 150 1.87 5.45 -16.66
CA ALA A 150 1.66 5.09 -18.07
C ALA A 150 0.52 4.09 -18.29
N GLY A 151 -0.21 3.69 -17.25
CA GLY A 151 -1.30 2.71 -17.32
C GLY A 151 -0.84 1.25 -17.20
N GLY A 152 0.40 1.01 -16.78
CA GLY A 152 0.94 -0.33 -16.54
C GLY A 152 0.15 -1.08 -15.46
N PRO A 153 -0.24 -2.34 -15.70
CA PRO A 153 -1.04 -3.12 -14.75
C PRO A 153 -0.20 -3.53 -13.52
N ILE A 154 -0.84 -3.53 -12.35
CA ILE A 154 -0.23 -4.08 -11.12
C ILE A 154 -0.49 -5.59 -11.02
N PHE A 155 -1.69 -6.02 -11.39
CA PHE A 155 -2.15 -7.39 -11.25
C PHE A 155 -2.06 -8.13 -12.58
N VAL A 156 -0.96 -8.86 -12.76
CA VAL A 156 -0.68 -9.64 -13.98
C VAL A 156 -0.64 -11.12 -13.62
N GLY A 157 -1.59 -11.87 -14.17
CA GLY A 157 -1.74 -13.31 -13.99
C GLY A 157 -0.74 -14.17 -14.78
N PRO A 158 -0.72 -15.48 -14.52
CA PRO A 158 -1.57 -16.16 -13.54
C PRO A 158 -1.11 -15.89 -12.09
N LEU A 159 -2.05 -15.48 -11.24
CA LEU A 159 -1.84 -15.30 -9.79
C LEU A 159 -2.65 -16.34 -9.02
N LYS A 160 -2.01 -16.95 -8.03
CA LYS A 160 -2.63 -17.89 -7.09
C LYS A 160 -2.84 -17.22 -5.74
N ASP A 161 -3.86 -17.67 -5.02
CA ASP A 161 -3.98 -17.38 -3.61
C ASP A 161 -2.91 -18.12 -2.78
N ASN A 162 -2.80 -17.79 -1.50
CA ASN A 162 -1.88 -18.42 -0.57
C ASN A 162 -2.25 -19.86 -0.19
N LYS A 163 -3.30 -20.43 -0.81
CA LYS A 163 -3.73 -21.83 -0.72
C LYS A 163 -3.52 -22.58 -2.04
N GLY A 164 -2.96 -21.91 -3.07
CA GLY A 164 -2.60 -22.50 -4.37
C GLY A 164 -3.70 -22.47 -5.43
N LYS A 165 -4.87 -21.87 -5.17
CA LYS A 165 -5.96 -21.73 -6.15
C LYS A 165 -5.69 -20.52 -7.05
N THR A 166 -5.85 -20.67 -8.36
CA THR A 166 -5.78 -19.51 -9.28
C THR A 166 -6.92 -18.54 -9.01
N VAL A 167 -6.58 -17.26 -8.84
CA VAL A 167 -7.52 -16.16 -8.53
C VAL A 167 -7.55 -15.08 -9.60
N ILE A 168 -6.46 -14.92 -10.36
CA ILE A 168 -6.40 -14.04 -11.54
C ILE A 168 -5.69 -14.81 -12.64
N GLU A 169 -6.39 -15.10 -13.74
CA GLU A 169 -5.80 -15.81 -14.90
C GLU A 169 -5.05 -14.84 -15.84
N GLY A 170 -5.59 -13.64 -16.03
CA GLY A 170 -5.12 -12.65 -17.01
C GLY A 170 -4.53 -11.39 -16.39
N THR A 171 -4.48 -10.32 -17.17
CA THR A 171 -4.07 -8.99 -16.68
C THR A 171 -5.31 -8.19 -16.31
N LEU A 172 -5.34 -7.64 -15.09
CA LEU A 172 -6.37 -6.70 -14.67
C LEU A 172 -5.87 -5.26 -14.85
N GLY A 173 -6.72 -4.40 -15.42
CA GLY A 173 -6.44 -2.97 -15.50
C GLY A 173 -6.42 -2.31 -14.11
N LEU A 174 -5.87 -1.09 -14.01
CA LEU A 174 -5.74 -0.36 -12.74
C LEU A 174 -7.05 -0.21 -11.96
N TYR A 175 -8.16 -0.09 -12.68
CA TYR A 175 -9.51 0.10 -12.14
C TYR A 175 -10.47 -1.02 -12.53
N ASP A 176 -9.95 -2.22 -12.77
CA ASP A 176 -10.81 -3.36 -13.11
C ASP A 176 -11.82 -3.64 -11.99
N GLY A 177 -13.09 -3.79 -12.35
CA GLY A 177 -14.17 -4.04 -11.40
C GLY A 177 -13.96 -5.27 -10.53
N ALA A 178 -13.27 -6.30 -11.04
CA ALA A 178 -12.94 -7.51 -10.29
C ALA A 178 -12.10 -7.22 -9.04
N LEU A 179 -11.31 -6.13 -9.06
CA LEU A 179 -10.47 -5.74 -7.93
C LEU A 179 -11.28 -5.36 -6.69
N TRP A 180 -12.53 -4.90 -6.84
CA TRP A 180 -13.42 -4.57 -5.72
C TRP A 180 -13.88 -5.81 -4.94
N GLY A 181 -13.98 -6.96 -5.62
CA GLY A 181 -14.36 -8.24 -5.02
C GLY A 181 -13.20 -9.04 -4.45
N THR A 182 -12.04 -8.42 -4.20
CA THR A 182 -10.85 -9.15 -3.69
C THR A 182 -11.12 -9.69 -2.29
N ASP A 183 -11.27 -11.01 -2.19
CA ASP A 183 -11.53 -11.79 -0.97
C ASP A 183 -10.43 -12.82 -0.66
N TYR A 184 -9.25 -12.65 -1.27
CA TYR A 184 -8.12 -13.57 -1.18
C TYR A 184 -6.81 -12.85 -0.85
N LEU A 185 -5.86 -13.60 -0.30
CA LEU A 185 -4.45 -13.23 -0.18
C LEU A 185 -3.66 -14.00 -1.23
N ILE A 186 -2.77 -13.34 -1.96
CA ILE A 186 -1.95 -14.03 -2.98
C ILE A 186 -0.84 -14.87 -2.35
N GLU A 187 -0.31 -15.80 -3.15
CA GLU A 187 0.91 -16.54 -2.83
C GLU A 187 2.04 -15.62 -2.35
N GLY A 188 2.75 -16.04 -1.29
CA GLY A 188 3.79 -15.24 -0.63
C GLY A 188 3.31 -14.44 0.58
N VAL A 189 1.99 -14.33 0.79
CA VAL A 189 1.43 -13.80 2.05
C VAL A 189 1.27 -14.92 3.08
N VAL A 190 1.98 -14.79 4.20
CA VAL A 190 1.83 -15.61 5.40
C VAL A 190 0.80 -14.94 6.31
N GLY A 191 -0.43 -15.44 6.29
CA GLY A 191 -1.54 -14.91 7.08
C GLY A 191 -2.89 -15.50 6.68
N SER A 192 -3.93 -15.11 7.41
CA SER A 192 -5.31 -15.53 7.21
C SER A 192 -6.23 -14.29 7.23
N ILE A 193 -7.35 -14.37 6.51
CA ILE A 193 -8.43 -13.37 6.53
C ILE A 193 -9.62 -13.77 7.42
N THR A 194 -9.60 -15.01 7.92
CA THR A 194 -10.54 -15.57 8.90
C THR A 194 -9.88 -15.72 10.25
#